data_AF-A0A4Z1AZ95-F1
#
_entry.id   AF-A0A4Z1AZ95-F1
#
_cell.length_a   1.000
_cell.length_b   1.000
_cell.length_c   1.000
_cell.angle_alpha   90.00
_cell.angle_beta   90.00
_cell.angle_gamma   90.00
#
_symmetry.space_group_name_H-M   'P 1'
#
loop_
_entity.id
_entity.type
_entity.pdbx_description
1 polymer ?
#
loop_
_entity_poly.entity_id
_entity_poly.type
_entity_poly.pdbx_seq_one_letter_code
_entity_poly.pdbx_strand_id
1 'polypeptide(L)'
;MPHVKLQDLPTKQNTALEEKQIVFPVKYAKPKLICEIFNISYSTCYRLLKSYEDDNLGIEDMYIDISSTLTLVNVEQFEKYLKAKHKKYL
;
A
#
# COMPACT_ATOMS: atom_id res chain seq x y z
N MET A 1 -8.88 4.03 43.34
CA MET A 1 -8.30 4.19 41.99
C MET A 1 -8.36 2.83 41.30
N PRO A 2 -8.88 2.70 40.08
CA PRO A 2 -8.90 1.42 39.40
C PRO A 2 -7.47 1.05 38.98
N HIS A 3 -7.02 -0.16 39.35
CA HIS A 3 -5.72 -0.67 38.95
C HIS A 3 -5.71 -0.91 37.44
N VAL A 4 -4.93 -0.11 36.70
CA VAL A 4 -4.67 -0.37 35.27
C VAL A 4 -3.79 -1.61 35.18
N LYS A 5 -4.30 -2.69 34.58
CA LYS A 5 -3.48 -3.86 34.23
C LYS A 5 -2.45 -3.42 33.20
N LEU A 6 -1.18 -3.34 33.61
CA LEU A 6 -0.08 -2.82 32.80
C LEU A 6 0.52 -3.85 31.84
N GLN A 7 0.19 -5.14 31.97
CA GLN A 7 0.78 -6.21 31.15
C GLN A 7 -0.23 -7.31 30.87
N ASP A 8 -0.60 -7.47 29.60
CA ASP A 8 -1.28 -8.67 29.12
C ASP A 8 -0.24 -9.77 28.94
N LEU A 9 -0.46 -10.91 29.61
CA LEU A 9 0.41 -12.08 29.46
C LEU A 9 0.31 -12.63 28.03
N PRO A 10 1.42 -13.07 27.43
CA PRO A 10 1.38 -13.74 26.15
C PRO A 10 0.58 -15.04 26.26
N THR A 11 -0.49 -15.13 25.49
CA THR A 11 -1.38 -16.27 25.29
C THR A 11 -1.26 -16.76 23.84
N LYS A 12 -1.66 -18.01 23.58
CA LYS A 12 -1.68 -18.56 22.21
C LYS A 12 -2.53 -17.73 21.22
N GLN A 13 -3.42 -16.88 21.72
CA GLN A 13 -4.28 -16.01 20.90
C GLN A 13 -3.65 -14.65 20.59
N ASN A 14 -2.75 -14.13 21.44
CA ASN A 14 -2.11 -12.83 21.23
C ASN A 14 -0.63 -12.94 20.84
N THR A 15 -0.11 -14.15 20.69
CA THR A 15 1.29 -14.45 20.37
C THR A 15 1.34 -15.23 19.05
N ALA A 16 1.99 -14.66 18.04
CA ALA A 16 2.29 -15.38 16.82
C ALA A 16 3.40 -16.41 17.10
N LEU A 17 3.04 -17.68 17.09
CA LEU A 17 3.94 -18.82 17.31
C LEU A 17 4.54 -19.35 15.99
N GLU A 18 3.88 -19.06 14.86
CA GLU A 18 4.31 -19.48 13.52
C GLU A 18 4.24 -18.31 12.54
N GLU A 19 5.19 -18.19 11.60
CA GLU A 19 5.22 -17.10 10.61
C GLU A 19 3.94 -17.00 9.76
N LYS A 20 3.30 -18.15 9.49
CA LYS A 20 2.02 -18.22 8.75
C LYS A 20 0.84 -17.53 9.45
N GLN A 21 0.93 -17.33 10.77
CA GLN A 21 -0.10 -16.60 11.53
C GLN A 21 -0.05 -15.10 11.26
N ILE A 22 1.07 -14.60 10.74
CA ILE A 22 1.28 -13.20 10.43
C ILE A 22 0.91 -12.96 8.96
N VAL A 23 -0.39 -12.86 8.69
CA VAL A 23 -0.90 -12.47 7.37
C VAL A 23 -0.91 -10.95 7.29
N PHE A 24 0.16 -10.37 6.74
CA PHE A 24 0.13 -8.96 6.37
C PHE A 24 -0.55 -8.81 5.00
N PRO A 25 -1.56 -7.95 4.86
CA PRO A 25 -1.98 -7.53 3.52
C PRO A 25 -0.78 -6.86 2.83
N VAL A 26 -0.61 -7.13 1.53
CA VAL A 26 0.49 -6.54 0.74
C VAL A 26 0.30 -5.03 0.72
N LYS A 27 1.03 -4.33 1.59
CA LYS A 27 0.94 -2.87 1.72
C LYS A 27 1.67 -2.17 0.58
N TYR A 28 2.82 -2.71 0.20
CA TYR A 28 3.68 -2.16 -0.86
C TYR A 28 4.06 -3.24 -1.86
N ALA A 29 4.09 -2.87 -3.14
CA ALA A 29 4.50 -3.74 -4.23
C ALA A 29 5.40 -2.98 -5.20
N LYS A 30 6.30 -3.71 -5.87
CA LYS A 30 7.07 -3.15 -6.98
C LYS A 30 6.13 -2.81 -8.15
N PRO A 31 6.44 -1.80 -8.99
CA PRO A 31 5.62 -1.43 -10.13
C PRO A 31 5.24 -2.60 -11.03
N LYS A 32 6.14 -3.56 -11.24
CA LYS A 32 5.87 -4.78 -12.01
C LYS A 32 4.72 -5.62 -11.41
N LEU A 33 4.74 -5.83 -10.09
CA LEU A 33 3.71 -6.60 -9.40
C LEU A 33 2.38 -5.82 -9.35
N ILE A 34 2.42 -4.49 -9.21
CA ILE A 34 1.22 -3.65 -9.35
C ILE A 34 0.57 -3.85 -10.73
N CYS A 35 1.37 -3.89 -11.79
CA CYS A 35 0.85 -4.12 -13.14
C CYS A 35 0.10 -5.45 -13.24
N GLU A 36 0.65 -6.50 -12.62
CA GLU A 36 0.04 -7.83 -12.58
C GLU A 36 -1.24 -7.83 -11.74
N ILE A 37 -1.24 -7.22 -10.55
CA ILE A 37 -2.40 -7.14 -9.64
C ILE A 37 -3.58 -6.42 -10.31
N PHE A 38 -3.32 -5.29 -10.95
CA PHE A 38 -4.37 -4.47 -11.57
C PHE A 38 -4.61 -4.84 -13.05
N ASN A 39 -3.91 -5.85 -13.57
CA ASN A 39 -3.97 -6.29 -14.97
C ASN A 39 -3.81 -5.13 -15.98
N ILE A 40 -2.79 -4.29 -15.77
CA ILE A 40 -2.44 -3.16 -16.65
C ILE A 40 -1.04 -3.32 -17.22
N SER A 41 -0.78 -2.71 -18.38
CA SER A 41 0.57 -2.69 -18.95
C SER A 41 1.54 -1.87 -18.08
N TYR A 42 2.83 -2.21 -18.14
CA TYR A 42 3.88 -1.44 -17.47
C TYR A 42 3.90 0.04 -17.88
N SER A 43 3.72 0.30 -19.17
CA SER A 43 3.61 1.66 -19.72
C SER A 43 2.40 2.42 -19.17
N THR A 44 1.32 1.73 -18.81
CA THR A 44 0.14 2.36 -18.20
C THR A 44 0.40 2.68 -16.73
N CYS A 45 0.98 1.74 -15.97
CA CYS A 45 1.39 1.98 -14.60
C CYS A 45 2.34 3.19 -14.50
N TYR A 46 3.39 3.26 -15.33
CA TYR A 46 4.32 4.38 -15.32
C TYR A 46 3.67 5.73 -15.66
N ARG A 47 2.74 5.75 -16.64
CA ARG A 47 1.95 6.95 -16.94
C ARG A 47 1.08 7.39 -15.77
N LEU A 48 0.55 6.45 -14.99
CA LEU A 48 -0.23 6.76 -13.79
C LEU A 48 0.65 7.32 -12.68
N LEU A 49 1.83 6.74 -12.44
CA LEU A 49 2.80 7.25 -11.47
C LEU A 49 3.23 8.69 -11.83
N LYS A 50 3.58 8.93 -13.10
CA LYS A 50 3.94 10.27 -13.57
C LYS A 50 2.77 11.25 -13.45
N SER A 51 1.56 10.83 -13.82
CA SER A 51 0.37 11.66 -13.67
C SER A 51 0.04 12.00 -12.21
N TYR A 52 0.49 11.19 -11.27
CA TYR A 52 0.35 11.46 -9.84
C TYR A 52 1.37 12.49 -9.35
N GLU A 53 2.60 12.50 -9.90
CA GLU A 53 3.58 13.58 -9.65
C GLU A 53 3.03 14.94 -10.09
N ASP A 54 2.32 14.97 -11.22
CA ASP A 54 1.72 16.19 -11.76
C ASP A 54 0.48 16.65 -10.94
N ASP A 55 -0.41 15.70 -10.58
CA ASP A 55 -1.60 15.95 -9.76
C ASP A 55 -1.93 14.71 -8.92
N ASN A 56 -1.65 14.82 -7.62
CA ASN A 56 -1.82 13.74 -6.67
C ASN A 56 -3.28 13.55 -6.21
N LEU A 57 -4.21 14.42 -6.63
CA LEU A 57 -5.64 14.39 -6.26
C LEU A 57 -5.88 14.38 -4.74
N GLY A 58 -4.97 14.98 -3.96
CA GLY A 58 -5.02 14.99 -2.49
C GLY A 58 -4.67 13.65 -1.83
N ILE A 59 -4.06 12.73 -2.57
CA ILE A 59 -3.59 11.44 -2.06
C ILE A 59 -2.09 11.54 -1.82
N GLU A 60 -1.65 11.23 -0.60
CA GLU A 60 -0.24 11.26 -0.22
C GLU A 60 0.33 9.84 -0.12
N ASP A 61 1.66 9.74 -0.25
CA ASP A 61 2.42 8.49 -0.10
C ASP A 61 2.00 7.34 -1.03
N MET A 62 1.62 7.65 -2.28
CA MET A 62 1.23 6.61 -3.24
C MET A 62 2.40 5.70 -3.64
N TYR A 63 3.60 6.25 -3.76
CA TYR A 63 4.82 5.46 -3.92
C TYR A 63 5.99 6.12 -3.21
N ILE A 64 7.02 5.32 -2.98
CA ILE A 64 8.26 5.71 -2.33
C ILE A 64 9.41 5.20 -3.19
N ASP A 65 10.30 6.10 -3.58
CA ASP A 65 11.57 5.75 -4.19
C ASP A 65 12.61 5.51 -3.11
N ILE A 66 13.02 4.26 -2.95
CA ILE A 66 14.07 3.83 -2.01
C ILE A 66 15.45 4.08 -2.62
N SER A 67 15.56 3.95 -3.94
CA SER A 67 16.77 4.25 -4.69
C SER A 67 16.42 4.60 -6.14
N SER A 68 17.41 4.99 -6.93
CA SER A 68 17.24 5.27 -8.37
C SER A 68 16.68 4.09 -9.18
N THR A 69 16.71 2.86 -8.64
CA THR A 69 16.21 1.66 -9.32
C THR A 69 15.09 0.94 -8.56
N LEU A 70 14.70 1.44 -7.38
CA LEU A 70 13.73 0.77 -6.52
C LEU A 70 12.63 1.73 -6.08
N THR A 71 11.47 1.55 -6.68
CA THR A 71 10.20 2.18 -6.29
C THR A 71 9.29 1.14 -5.64
N LEU A 72 8.65 1.51 -4.54
CA LEU A 72 7.58 0.75 -3.91
C LEU A 72 6.28 1.54 -3.98
N VAL A 73 5.23 0.92 -4.52
CA VAL A 73 3.90 1.52 -4.66
C VAL A 73 3.00 0.98 -3.57
N ASN A 74 2.34 1.87 -2.84
CA ASN A 74 1.32 1.51 -1.87
C ASN A 74 0.04 1.05 -2.62
N VAL A 75 -0.36 -0.20 -2.42
CA VAL A 75 -1.46 -0.83 -3.17
C VAL A 75 -2.79 -0.11 -2.91
N GLU A 76 -3.07 0.24 -1.66
CA GLU A 76 -4.33 0.90 -1.26
C GLU A 76 -4.41 2.33 -1.78
N GLN A 77 -3.30 3.07 -1.70
CA GLN A 77 -3.27 4.46 -2.20
C GLN A 77 -3.36 4.49 -3.72
N PHE A 78 -2.74 3.52 -4.40
CA PHE A 78 -2.87 3.39 -5.85
C PHE A 78 -4.32 3.15 -6.27
N GLU A 79 -5.05 2.26 -5.57
CA GLU A 79 -6.48 2.05 -5.83
C GLU A 79 -7.32 3.33 -5.58
N LYS A 80 -7.06 4.05 -4.48
CA LYS A 80 -7.72 5.33 -4.19
C LYS A 80 -7.46 6.35 -5.28
N TYR A 81 -6.23 6.42 -5.79
CA TYR A 81 -5.85 7.32 -6.88
C TYR A 81 -6.62 7.01 -8.16
N LEU A 82 -6.71 5.72 -8.52
CA LEU A 82 -7.51 5.30 -9.67
C LEU A 82 -8.98 5.71 -9.54
N LYS A 83 -9.59 5.54 -8.35
CA LYS A 83 -10.98 5.96 -8.08
C LYS A 83 -11.16 7.48 -8.14
N ALA A 84 -10.24 8.24 -7.55
CA ALA A 84 -10.27 9.71 -7.58
C ALA A 84 -10.13 10.23 -9.01
N LYS A 85 -9.19 9.65 -9.77
CA LYS A 85 -8.95 9.99 -11.17
C LYS A 85 -10.18 9.69 -12.03
N HIS A 86 -10.83 8.54 -11.82
CA HIS A 86 -12.08 8.21 -12.52
C HIS A 86 -13.18 9.26 -12.27
N LYS A 87 -13.37 9.71 -11.03
CA LYS A 87 -14.35 10.75 -10.69
C LYS A 87 -14.05 12.12 -11.29
N LYS A 88 -12.77 12.45 -11.54
CA LYS A 88 -12.39 13.73 -12.18
C LYS A 88 -12.79 13.78 -13.66
N TYR A 89 -12.92 12.63 -14.31
CA TYR A 89 -13.29 12.53 -15.73
C TYR A 89 -14.78 12.16 -15.96
N LEU A 90 -15.58 12.16 -14.89
CA LEU A 90 -17.04 11.96 -14.90
C LEU A 90 -17.73 13.25 -14.50
#